data_AF-E1LCJ2-F1
#
_entry.id   AF-E1LCJ2-F1
#
_cell.length_a   1.000
_cell.length_b   1.000
_cell.length_c   1.000
_cell.angle_alpha   90.00
_cell.angle_beta   90.00
_cell.angle_gamma   90.00
#
_symmetry.space_group_name_H-M   'P 1'
#
loop_
_entity.id
_entity.type
_entity.pdbx_description
1 polymer ?
#
loop_
_entity_poly.entity_id
_entity_poly.type
_entity_poly.pdbx_seq_one_letter_code
_entity_poly.pdbx_strand_id
1 'polypeptide(L)'
;MSHLKDFNWTEFWKDTDYAFESYIGKPVNDEDIKNAEAELGYTLPAAYIELLKNHNGGVVKKNCFINDDDDCVYITGIYGIDRDKKYSLLGEMGNEFWISKVKYPPIGVIVADTISGGHDMIFLDYRECGPTGEPKVVRVDQECDYSITPLADNFGDFIKNLYFSIEEITDEEFQSLSDVDKVKLLNEQEGIDIKRAMELLTNMGIDNLSPILLSTLGRMYNNNGRAAEAIDLFNRIDEEHRDWSWYYRCGYAHASLGCGESYDSEHVQKALQLIETGIKMTKAANLDKQLGWCCEVVKYLLTQIKPKEYKEDYPVIFKTIKNLFDKKNSKETTEDNHIEDANEYEEDNYPTYDVVHWVFNKQTYSSEAFSKEYNENVKKYVDDDQADDDDRLEEPEILVTYEAWIESEDQLFDNERVTDEELFEEDKEDGMWQVEIMAHLVADNGTYFTREELLFKLHNLMANKELGDHVFFEGIEYEGHECEGYGLIDNEDGIPVFYIVCGS
;
A
#
# COMPACT_ATOMS: atom_id res chain seq x y z
N MET A 1 -33.82 -0.14 22.07
CA MET A 1 -34.82 -1.21 21.82
C MET A 1 -34.04 -2.52 21.67
N SER A 2 -34.62 -3.70 21.82
CA SER A 2 -33.86 -4.92 21.43
C SER A 2 -33.69 -4.90 19.91
N HIS A 3 -32.44 -5.01 19.46
CA HIS A 3 -32.07 -5.04 18.04
C HIS A 3 -31.95 -6.49 17.52
N LEU A 4 -32.10 -7.53 18.35
CA LEU A 4 -31.84 -8.93 18.00
C LEU A 4 -33.06 -9.87 18.11
N LYS A 5 -34.25 -9.32 18.30
CA LYS A 5 -35.48 -10.10 18.56
C LYS A 5 -35.80 -11.20 17.53
N ASP A 6 -35.42 -10.99 16.27
CA ASP A 6 -35.63 -11.94 15.16
C ASP A 6 -34.30 -12.49 14.61
N PHE A 7 -33.21 -12.37 15.38
CA PHE A 7 -31.89 -12.86 14.98
C PHE A 7 -31.84 -14.39 15.03
N ASN A 8 -31.23 -15.00 14.00
CA ASN A 8 -31.09 -16.45 13.93
C ASN A 8 -29.86 -16.93 14.71
N TRP A 9 -30.10 -17.43 15.93
CA TRP A 9 -29.05 -17.94 16.81
C TRP A 9 -28.57 -19.37 16.46
N THR A 10 -29.28 -20.12 15.61
CA THR A 10 -29.03 -21.56 15.40
C THR A 10 -27.65 -21.86 14.83
N GLU A 11 -27.05 -20.91 14.10
CA GLU A 11 -25.73 -21.07 13.47
C GLU A 11 -24.74 -19.98 13.88
N PHE A 12 -25.05 -19.25 14.97
CA PHE A 12 -24.19 -18.17 15.43
C PHE A 12 -22.99 -18.68 16.24
N TRP A 13 -23.23 -19.66 17.12
CA TRP A 13 -22.24 -20.18 18.06
C TRP A 13 -21.42 -21.36 17.48
N LYS A 14 -20.15 -21.42 17.86
CA LYS A 14 -19.18 -22.48 17.57
C LYS A 14 -18.86 -23.25 18.86
N ASP A 15 -19.83 -24.04 19.31
CA ASP A 15 -19.80 -24.77 20.58
C ASP A 15 -18.84 -25.97 20.56
N THR A 16 -17.55 -25.66 20.67
CA THR A 16 -16.46 -26.64 20.81
C THR A 16 -16.19 -26.95 22.28
N ASP A 17 -15.47 -28.04 22.57
CA ASP A 17 -15.04 -28.37 23.94
C ASP A 17 -14.28 -27.18 24.58
N TYR A 18 -13.44 -26.50 23.81
CA TYR A 18 -12.74 -25.29 24.25
C TYR A 18 -13.71 -24.16 24.65
N ALA A 19 -14.75 -23.92 23.85
CA ALA A 19 -15.78 -22.92 24.16
C ALA A 19 -16.52 -23.28 25.45
N PHE A 20 -16.90 -24.54 25.63
CA PHE A 20 -17.56 -25.02 26.86
C PHE A 20 -16.69 -24.84 28.10
N GLU A 21 -15.39 -25.14 27.99
CA GLU A 21 -14.47 -24.98 29.11
C GLU A 21 -14.25 -23.50 29.45
N SER A 22 -14.04 -22.65 28.43
CA SER A 22 -13.42 -21.34 28.64
C SER A 22 -14.40 -20.14 28.58
N TYR A 23 -15.50 -20.25 27.82
CA TYR A 23 -16.42 -19.12 27.55
C TYR A 23 -17.85 -19.38 28.03
N ILE A 24 -18.41 -20.55 27.72
CA ILE A 24 -19.86 -20.80 27.85
C ILE A 24 -20.23 -20.97 29.32
N GLY A 25 -20.89 -19.96 29.87
CA GLY A 25 -21.40 -19.93 31.24
C GLY A 25 -22.72 -20.66 31.42
N LYS A 26 -23.13 -20.84 32.68
CA LYS A 26 -24.47 -21.36 33.01
C LYS A 26 -25.57 -20.38 32.54
N PRO A 27 -26.82 -20.86 32.30
CA PRO A 27 -27.94 -19.99 31.96
C PRO A 27 -28.14 -18.88 32.99
N VAL A 28 -28.40 -17.66 32.51
CA VAL A 28 -28.54 -16.47 33.35
C VAL A 28 -30.01 -16.13 33.61
N ASN A 29 -30.27 -15.50 34.75
CA ASN A 29 -31.55 -14.87 35.06
C ASN A 29 -31.37 -13.36 35.32
N ASP A 30 -32.48 -12.63 35.50
CA ASP A 30 -32.47 -11.18 35.69
C ASP A 30 -31.69 -10.72 36.94
N GLU A 31 -31.59 -11.56 37.97
CA GLU A 31 -30.80 -11.25 39.17
C GLU A 31 -29.30 -11.37 38.89
N ASP A 32 -28.88 -12.38 38.12
CA ASP A 32 -27.48 -12.53 37.70
C ASP A 32 -27.02 -11.31 36.90
N ILE A 33 -27.87 -10.85 35.97
CA ILE A 33 -27.60 -9.66 35.14
C ILE A 33 -27.47 -8.41 36.01
N LYS A 34 -28.41 -8.16 36.93
CA LYS A 34 -28.35 -7.00 37.84
C LYS A 34 -27.10 -7.00 38.70
N ASN A 35 -26.69 -8.17 39.19
CA ASN A 35 -25.48 -8.30 39.99
C ASN A 35 -24.23 -7.99 39.15
N ALA A 36 -24.17 -8.49 37.91
CA ALA A 36 -23.09 -8.17 36.98
C ALA A 36 -23.03 -6.67 36.65
N GLU A 37 -24.16 -6.03 36.35
CA GLU A 37 -24.24 -4.58 36.12
C GLU A 37 -23.79 -3.77 37.34
N ALA A 38 -24.18 -4.18 38.54
CA ALA A 38 -23.79 -3.52 39.79
C ALA A 38 -22.28 -3.61 40.06
N GLU A 39 -21.64 -4.74 39.70
CA GLU A 39 -20.19 -4.94 39.84
C GLU A 39 -19.39 -4.20 38.78
N LEU A 40 -19.86 -4.23 37.52
CA LEU A 40 -19.23 -3.53 36.40
C LEU A 40 -19.40 -2.00 36.52
N GLY A 41 -20.49 -1.54 37.14
CA GLY A 41 -20.86 -0.13 37.21
C GLY A 41 -21.54 0.40 35.94
N TYR A 42 -21.99 -0.49 35.06
CA TYR A 42 -22.60 -0.18 33.76
C TYR A 42 -23.91 -0.96 33.57
N THR A 43 -24.92 -0.32 32.99
CA THR A 43 -26.12 -1.01 32.48
C THR A 43 -25.78 -1.65 31.14
N LEU A 44 -25.97 -2.96 31.01
CA LEU A 44 -25.66 -3.68 29.77
C LEU A 44 -26.71 -3.37 28.68
N PRO A 45 -26.32 -3.29 27.40
CA PRO A 45 -27.25 -3.04 26.31
C PRO A 45 -28.34 -4.11 26.22
N ALA A 46 -29.54 -3.73 25.79
CA ALA A 46 -30.66 -4.67 25.69
C ALA A 46 -30.34 -5.86 24.75
N ALA A 47 -29.60 -5.60 23.67
CA ALA A 47 -29.13 -6.64 22.75
C ALA A 47 -28.12 -7.60 23.41
N TYR A 48 -27.26 -7.09 24.29
CA TYR A 48 -26.30 -7.91 25.03
C TYR A 48 -27.01 -8.82 26.04
N ILE A 49 -28.01 -8.29 26.76
CA ILE A 49 -28.84 -9.07 27.68
C ILE A 49 -29.60 -10.18 26.95
N GLU A 50 -30.11 -9.90 25.75
CA GLU A 50 -30.76 -10.90 24.91
C GLU A 50 -29.81 -12.01 24.48
N LEU A 51 -28.58 -11.65 24.08
CA LEU A 51 -27.51 -12.60 23.82
C LEU A 51 -27.24 -13.47 25.06
N LEU A 52 -27.01 -12.88 26.23
CA LEU A 52 -26.73 -13.62 27.47
C LEU A 52 -27.85 -14.61 27.84
N LYS A 53 -29.11 -14.22 27.63
CA LYS A 53 -30.28 -15.07 27.90
C LYS A 53 -30.42 -16.22 26.88
N ASN A 54 -29.94 -16.03 25.66
CA ASN A 54 -29.84 -17.08 24.66
C ASN A 54 -28.67 -18.02 24.97
N HIS A 55 -27.49 -17.44 25.23
CA HIS A 55 -26.22 -18.11 25.39
C HIS A 55 -25.24 -17.24 26.20
N ASN A 56 -24.81 -17.70 27.37
CA ASN A 56 -24.02 -16.90 28.32
C ASN A 56 -22.52 -16.89 27.95
N GLY A 57 -22.20 -16.25 26.83
CA GLY A 57 -20.86 -16.20 26.25
C GLY A 57 -20.53 -17.43 25.39
N GLY A 58 -19.55 -17.32 24.50
CA GLY A 58 -19.16 -18.41 23.59
C GLY A 58 -18.26 -17.95 22.47
N VAL A 59 -17.71 -18.92 21.73
CA VAL A 59 -16.99 -18.68 20.47
C VAL A 59 -18.01 -18.57 19.34
N VAL A 60 -17.78 -17.69 18.38
CA VAL A 60 -18.69 -17.45 17.25
C VAL A 60 -18.22 -18.14 15.97
N LYS A 61 -19.14 -18.49 15.07
CA LYS A 61 -18.80 -18.96 13.73
C LYS A 61 -18.48 -17.80 12.78
N LYS A 62 -19.35 -16.79 12.79
CA LYS A 62 -19.13 -15.54 12.07
C LYS A 62 -18.27 -14.65 12.94
N ASN A 63 -16.99 -14.62 12.65
CA ASN A 63 -15.97 -14.09 13.52
C ASN A 63 -15.31 -12.82 12.97
N CYS A 64 -15.65 -12.40 11.76
CA CYS A 64 -15.11 -11.22 11.09
C CYS A 64 -16.14 -10.09 11.11
N PHE A 65 -15.88 -9.01 11.82
CA PHE A 65 -16.67 -7.79 11.71
C PHE A 65 -16.13 -6.92 10.58
N ILE A 66 -17.04 -6.40 9.75
CA ILE A 66 -16.73 -5.51 8.63
C ILE A 66 -17.73 -4.35 8.66
N ASN A 67 -17.26 -3.10 8.81
CA ASN A 67 -18.11 -1.91 8.71
C ASN A 67 -18.11 -1.34 7.27
N ASP A 68 -18.64 -0.13 7.08
CA ASP A 68 -18.65 0.54 5.77
C ASP A 68 -17.45 1.48 5.60
N ASP A 69 -16.57 1.54 6.60
CA ASP A 69 -15.36 2.40 6.66
C ASP A 69 -14.08 1.56 6.46
N ASP A 70 -14.20 0.37 5.83
CA ASP A 70 -13.12 -0.59 5.56
C ASP A 70 -12.38 -1.12 6.80
N ASP A 71 -12.92 -0.93 8.02
CA ASP A 71 -12.37 -1.57 9.21
C ASP A 71 -12.81 -3.05 9.28
N CYS A 72 -11.80 -3.90 9.40
CA CYS A 72 -11.97 -5.32 9.64
C CYS A 72 -11.43 -5.69 11.03
N VAL A 73 -12.20 -6.47 11.80
CA VAL A 73 -11.69 -7.05 13.05
C VAL A 73 -12.22 -8.46 13.26
N TYR A 74 -11.30 -9.37 13.61
CA TYR A 74 -11.62 -10.77 13.84
C TYR A 74 -11.74 -11.04 15.34
N ILE A 75 -12.96 -11.36 15.79
CA ILE A 75 -13.24 -11.78 17.16
C ILE A 75 -13.04 -13.29 17.33
N THR A 76 -12.68 -13.73 18.53
CA THR A 76 -12.67 -15.16 18.88
C THR A 76 -13.97 -15.51 19.58
N GLY A 77 -14.27 -14.87 20.70
CA GLY A 77 -15.47 -15.15 21.47
C GLY A 77 -16.09 -13.91 22.10
N ILE A 78 -17.38 -14.03 22.39
CA ILE A 78 -18.15 -13.01 23.11
C ILE A 78 -18.24 -13.43 24.57
N TYR A 79 -17.99 -12.50 25.47
CA TYR A 79 -17.89 -12.77 26.90
C TYR A 79 -19.27 -12.97 27.55
N GLY A 80 -19.39 -14.01 28.36
CA GLY A 80 -20.53 -14.19 29.26
C GLY A 80 -20.41 -13.34 30.52
N ILE A 81 -21.25 -13.61 31.51
CA ILE A 81 -21.16 -13.04 32.88
C ILE A 81 -20.85 -14.08 33.95
N ASP A 82 -20.60 -15.34 33.58
CA ASP A 82 -20.27 -16.38 34.55
C ASP A 82 -18.84 -16.21 35.07
N ARG A 83 -18.68 -16.00 36.38
CA ARG A 83 -17.37 -15.81 37.03
C ARG A 83 -16.49 -17.06 36.96
N ASP A 84 -17.10 -18.23 36.83
CA ASP A 84 -16.37 -19.50 36.79
C ASP A 84 -15.73 -19.76 35.41
N LYS A 85 -15.98 -18.90 34.41
CA LYS A 85 -15.40 -18.98 33.06
C LYS A 85 -14.22 -18.05 32.94
N LYS A 86 -13.17 -18.52 32.24
CA LYS A 86 -11.94 -17.75 32.04
C LYS A 86 -12.19 -16.47 31.24
N TYR A 87 -12.90 -16.60 30.11
CA TYR A 87 -13.24 -15.52 29.19
C TYR A 87 -14.71 -15.10 29.37
N SER A 88 -14.92 -14.25 30.36
CA SER A 88 -16.21 -13.76 30.81
C SER A 88 -16.00 -12.39 31.43
N LEU A 89 -17.01 -11.51 31.39
CA LEU A 89 -16.93 -10.16 31.93
C LEU A 89 -16.44 -10.13 33.38
N LEU A 90 -16.83 -11.14 34.17
CA LEU A 90 -16.48 -11.30 35.58
C LEU A 90 -15.40 -12.37 35.82
N GLY A 91 -14.88 -12.99 34.76
CA GLY A 91 -13.94 -14.10 34.80
C GLY A 91 -12.49 -13.70 35.10
N GLU A 92 -11.59 -14.69 35.06
CA GLU A 92 -10.15 -14.48 35.28
C GLU A 92 -9.55 -13.46 34.29
N MET A 93 -9.93 -13.55 33.02
CA MET A 93 -9.55 -12.61 31.96
C MET A 93 -10.73 -11.69 31.61
N GLY A 94 -11.45 -11.22 32.64
CA GLY A 94 -12.59 -10.31 32.51
C GLY A 94 -12.22 -8.83 32.59
N ASN A 95 -13.23 -7.98 32.76
CA ASN A 95 -13.11 -6.52 32.67
C ASN A 95 -12.09 -5.95 33.68
N GLU A 96 -12.09 -6.47 34.92
CA GLU A 96 -11.14 -6.03 35.96
C GLU A 96 -9.68 -6.33 35.57
N PHE A 97 -9.42 -7.49 34.98
CA PHE A 97 -8.07 -7.90 34.58
C PHE A 97 -7.51 -6.97 33.50
N TRP A 98 -8.23 -6.80 32.40
CA TRP A 98 -7.74 -6.00 31.27
C TRP A 98 -7.56 -4.52 31.62
N ILE A 99 -8.48 -3.93 32.39
CA ILE A 99 -8.35 -2.53 32.83
C ILE A 99 -7.26 -2.38 33.89
N SER A 100 -7.28 -3.20 34.94
CA SER A 100 -6.41 -2.98 36.11
C SER A 100 -5.00 -3.52 35.93
N LYS A 101 -4.84 -4.65 35.24
CA LYS A 101 -3.56 -5.32 35.01
C LYS A 101 -2.93 -4.92 33.69
N VAL A 102 -3.69 -5.03 32.59
CA VAL A 102 -3.19 -4.77 31.23
C VAL A 102 -3.30 -3.29 30.84
N LYS A 103 -3.94 -2.46 31.68
CA LYS A 103 -4.00 -1.00 31.54
C LYS A 103 -4.78 -0.49 30.33
N TYR A 104 -5.69 -1.31 29.80
CA TYR A 104 -6.68 -0.81 28.85
C TYR A 104 -7.50 0.34 29.45
N PRO A 105 -7.89 1.33 28.63
CA PRO A 105 -8.55 2.53 29.11
C PRO A 105 -9.93 2.20 29.71
N PRO A 106 -10.31 2.79 30.86
CA PRO A 106 -11.54 2.47 31.56
C PRO A 106 -12.77 3.16 30.94
N ILE A 107 -13.03 2.92 29.66
CA ILE A 107 -14.10 3.56 28.87
C ILE A 107 -15.45 2.83 28.98
N GLY A 108 -15.44 1.61 29.52
CA GLY A 108 -16.64 0.78 29.56
C GLY A 108 -16.36 -0.69 29.86
N VAL A 109 -16.96 -1.57 29.05
CA VAL A 109 -16.97 -3.02 29.27
C VAL A 109 -16.36 -3.74 28.08
N ILE A 110 -15.43 -4.66 28.34
CA ILE A 110 -14.77 -5.49 27.31
C ILE A 110 -15.63 -6.72 27.02
N VAL A 111 -16.19 -6.79 25.82
CA VAL A 111 -17.24 -7.76 25.48
C VAL A 111 -16.80 -8.89 24.55
N ALA A 112 -15.67 -8.75 23.87
CA ALA A 112 -15.10 -9.82 23.07
C ALA A 112 -13.57 -9.69 23.00
N ASP A 113 -12.90 -10.83 22.98
CA ASP A 113 -11.50 -10.95 22.61
C ASP A 113 -11.36 -11.18 21.10
N THR A 114 -10.24 -10.74 20.56
CA THR A 114 -9.89 -10.90 19.15
C THR A 114 -8.96 -12.09 18.93
N ILE A 115 -8.65 -12.38 17.66
CA ILE A 115 -7.65 -13.38 17.31
C ILE A 115 -6.22 -12.97 17.69
N SER A 116 -5.99 -11.68 18.01
CA SER A 116 -4.66 -11.18 18.38
C SER A 116 -4.19 -11.72 19.73
N GLY A 117 -5.10 -12.22 20.57
CA GLY A 117 -4.77 -12.70 21.91
C GLY A 117 -4.60 -11.57 22.93
N GLY A 118 -5.21 -10.41 22.68
CA GLY A 118 -5.29 -9.30 23.63
C GLY A 118 -4.47 -8.07 23.26
N HIS A 119 -3.87 -8.04 22.07
CA HIS A 119 -3.23 -6.84 21.51
C HIS A 119 -4.28 -5.80 21.08
N ASP A 120 -5.48 -6.26 20.77
CA ASP A 120 -6.68 -5.45 20.61
C ASP A 120 -7.89 -6.15 21.22
N MET A 121 -8.89 -5.38 21.64
CA MET A 121 -10.07 -5.90 22.33
C MET A 121 -11.32 -5.11 21.94
N ILE A 122 -12.49 -5.74 22.01
CA ILE A 122 -13.77 -5.11 21.68
C ILE A 122 -14.46 -4.59 22.94
N PHE A 123 -14.83 -3.31 22.92
CA PHE A 123 -15.45 -2.62 24.04
C PHE A 123 -16.86 -2.14 23.69
N LEU A 124 -17.70 -2.09 24.71
CA LEU A 124 -18.82 -1.17 24.79
C LEU A 124 -18.32 0.14 25.38
N ASP A 125 -18.32 1.22 24.60
CA ASP A 125 -17.84 2.54 25.00
C ASP A 125 -18.96 3.41 25.56
N TYR A 126 -18.86 3.74 26.85
CA TYR A 126 -19.86 4.54 27.58
C TYR A 126 -19.45 6.00 27.78
N ARG A 127 -18.31 6.46 27.21
CA ARG A 127 -17.82 7.83 27.43
C ARG A 127 -18.85 8.90 27.02
N GLU A 128 -19.54 8.70 25.91
CA GLU A 128 -20.54 9.65 25.39
C GLU A 128 -21.91 9.50 26.06
N CYS A 129 -22.41 8.27 26.22
CA CYS A 129 -23.77 8.01 26.68
C CYS A 129 -23.90 7.90 28.22
N GLY A 130 -22.77 7.81 28.93
CA GLY A 130 -22.70 7.59 30.37
C GLY A 130 -23.09 6.15 30.77
N PRO A 131 -22.89 5.75 32.04
CA PRO A 131 -22.93 4.35 32.47
C PRO A 131 -24.31 3.65 32.38
N THR A 132 -25.34 4.37 31.97
CA THR A 132 -26.72 3.86 31.85
C THR A 132 -27.31 4.05 30.44
N GLY A 133 -26.53 4.61 29.51
CA GLY A 133 -26.94 4.87 28.14
C GLY A 133 -26.74 3.65 27.23
N GLU A 134 -27.08 3.82 25.93
CA GLU A 134 -26.75 2.83 24.90
C GLU A 134 -25.32 3.12 24.39
N PRO A 135 -24.33 2.24 24.64
CA PRO A 135 -22.95 2.43 24.21
C PRO A 135 -22.74 2.06 22.74
N LYS A 136 -21.75 2.70 22.12
CA LYS A 136 -21.19 2.25 20.84
C LYS A 136 -20.28 1.05 21.06
N VAL A 137 -20.03 0.29 20.01
CA VAL A 137 -19.00 -0.76 19.98
C VAL A 137 -17.73 -0.19 19.36
N VAL A 138 -16.59 -0.41 20.00
CA VAL A 138 -15.29 0.08 19.53
C VAL A 138 -14.23 -1.01 19.62
N ARG A 139 -13.25 -0.98 18.73
CA ARG A 139 -11.96 -1.68 18.89
C ARG A 139 -11.03 -0.77 19.67
N VAL A 140 -10.30 -1.33 20.64
CA VAL A 140 -9.18 -0.63 21.28
C VAL A 140 -7.92 -1.42 21.00
N ASP A 141 -6.95 -0.79 20.34
CA ASP A 141 -5.68 -1.40 19.92
C ASP A 141 -4.55 -0.94 20.84
N GLN A 142 -4.05 -1.85 21.68
CA GLN A 142 -2.97 -1.59 22.62
C GLN A 142 -1.64 -1.25 21.94
N GLU A 143 -1.35 -1.82 20.77
CA GLU A 143 -0.08 -1.60 20.06
C GLU A 143 -0.01 -0.20 19.46
N CYS A 144 -1.17 0.36 19.10
CA CYS A 144 -1.32 1.72 18.61
C CYS A 144 -1.72 2.71 19.72
N ASP A 145 -1.02 2.70 20.87
CA ASP A 145 -1.26 3.60 22.02
C ASP A 145 -2.73 3.64 22.50
N TYR A 146 -3.39 2.47 22.52
CA TYR A 146 -4.82 2.33 22.85
C TYR A 146 -5.73 3.18 21.95
N SER A 147 -5.40 3.29 20.66
CA SER A 147 -6.26 3.92 19.67
C SER A 147 -7.65 3.28 19.68
N ILE A 148 -8.68 4.12 19.49
CA ILE A 148 -10.08 3.70 19.62
C ILE A 148 -10.77 3.91 18.28
N THR A 149 -11.12 2.79 17.64
CA THR A 149 -11.82 2.77 16.35
C THR A 149 -13.30 2.45 16.57
N PRO A 150 -14.23 3.35 16.18
CA PRO A 150 -15.65 3.05 16.20
C PRO A 150 -16.01 1.91 15.24
N LEU A 151 -16.73 0.90 15.72
CA LEU A 151 -17.16 -0.24 14.90
C LEU A 151 -18.65 -0.18 14.59
N ALA A 152 -19.49 0.05 15.59
CA ALA A 152 -20.94 0.09 15.41
C ALA A 152 -21.62 1.02 16.42
N ASP A 153 -22.76 1.59 16.03
CA ASP A 153 -23.53 2.50 16.90
C ASP A 153 -24.16 1.79 18.11
N ASN A 154 -24.34 0.47 18.05
CA ASN A 154 -24.83 -0.34 19.16
C ASN A 154 -24.43 -1.81 18.99
N PHE A 155 -24.50 -2.57 20.08
CA PHE A 155 -24.12 -3.98 20.11
C PHE A 155 -24.94 -4.86 19.15
N GLY A 156 -26.21 -4.55 18.93
CA GLY A 156 -27.04 -5.34 18.03
C GLY A 156 -26.60 -5.24 16.57
N ASP A 157 -26.18 -4.05 16.14
CA ASP A 157 -25.68 -3.83 14.79
C ASP A 157 -24.27 -4.43 14.61
N PHE A 158 -23.43 -4.42 15.66
CA PHE A 158 -22.17 -5.17 15.65
C PHE A 158 -22.39 -6.66 15.37
N ILE A 159 -23.29 -7.31 16.12
CA ILE A 159 -23.57 -8.75 15.98
C ILE A 159 -24.14 -9.13 14.61
N LYS A 160 -24.93 -8.24 13.99
CA LYS A 160 -25.53 -8.51 12.67
C LYS A 160 -24.54 -8.40 11.52
N ASN A 161 -23.48 -7.61 11.68
CA ASN A 161 -22.46 -7.37 10.66
C ASN A 161 -21.21 -8.24 10.89
N LEU A 162 -21.36 -9.35 11.59
CA LEU A 162 -20.36 -10.42 11.61
C LEU A 162 -20.53 -11.32 10.38
N TYR A 163 -19.42 -11.55 9.68
CA TYR A 163 -19.23 -12.43 8.54
C TYR A 163 -18.35 -13.62 8.94
N PHE A 164 -18.39 -14.69 8.14
CA PHE A 164 -17.38 -15.73 8.24
C PHE A 164 -16.04 -15.19 7.73
N SER A 165 -14.94 -15.56 8.38
CA SER A 165 -13.64 -15.43 7.73
C SER A 165 -13.62 -16.27 6.45
N ILE A 166 -12.86 -15.80 5.45
CA ILE A 166 -12.78 -16.51 4.17
C ILE A 166 -12.20 -17.92 4.29
N GLU A 167 -11.37 -18.14 5.31
CA GLU A 167 -10.74 -19.43 5.59
C GLU A 167 -11.74 -20.44 6.20
N GLU A 168 -12.73 -19.96 6.95
CA GLU A 168 -13.71 -20.83 7.63
C GLU A 168 -15.00 -21.02 6.83
N ILE A 169 -15.33 -20.14 5.88
CA ILE A 169 -16.58 -20.23 5.12
C ILE A 169 -16.58 -21.45 4.16
N THR A 170 -17.64 -22.24 4.23
CA THR A 170 -17.87 -23.34 3.27
C THR A 170 -18.39 -22.82 1.94
N ASP A 171 -18.24 -23.63 0.88
CA ASP A 171 -18.75 -23.28 -0.44
C ASP A 171 -20.28 -23.10 -0.43
N GLU A 172 -21.02 -23.92 0.33
CA GLU A 172 -22.47 -23.80 0.50
C GLU A 172 -22.88 -22.53 1.26
N GLU A 173 -22.16 -22.18 2.33
CA GLU A 173 -22.41 -20.95 3.08
C GLU A 173 -22.14 -19.72 2.21
N PHE A 174 -21.02 -19.70 1.49
CA PHE A 174 -20.68 -18.62 0.56
C PHE A 174 -21.73 -18.48 -0.55
N GLN A 175 -22.17 -19.59 -1.16
CA GLN A 175 -23.21 -19.58 -2.18
C GLN A 175 -24.55 -19.01 -1.68
N SER A 176 -24.87 -19.23 -0.40
CA SER A 176 -26.11 -18.76 0.22
C SER A 176 -26.16 -17.24 0.45
N LEU A 177 -25.00 -16.57 0.45
CA LEU A 177 -24.90 -15.12 0.61
C LEU A 177 -25.54 -14.38 -0.58
N SER A 178 -26.02 -13.16 -0.36
CA SER A 178 -26.36 -12.27 -1.46
C SER A 178 -25.09 -11.89 -2.24
N ASP A 179 -25.20 -11.52 -3.51
CA ASP A 179 -24.00 -11.12 -4.27
C ASP A 179 -23.34 -9.86 -3.70
N VAL A 180 -24.10 -8.98 -3.05
CA VAL A 180 -23.57 -7.82 -2.33
C VAL A 180 -22.74 -8.28 -1.13
N ASP A 181 -23.25 -9.21 -0.32
CA ASP A 181 -22.53 -9.75 0.83
C ASP A 181 -21.28 -10.55 0.41
N LYS A 182 -21.34 -11.28 -0.71
CA LYS A 182 -20.16 -11.94 -1.28
C LYS A 182 -19.10 -10.90 -1.63
N VAL A 183 -19.46 -9.82 -2.31
CA VAL A 183 -18.49 -8.79 -2.70
C VAL A 183 -17.91 -8.07 -1.48
N LYS A 184 -18.75 -7.75 -0.48
CA LYS A 184 -18.30 -7.17 0.80
C LYS A 184 -17.27 -8.07 1.48
N LEU A 185 -17.61 -9.35 1.66
CA LEU A 185 -16.72 -10.36 2.23
C LEU A 185 -15.39 -10.49 1.47
N LEU A 186 -15.41 -10.39 0.15
CA LEU A 186 -14.24 -10.57 -0.71
C LEU A 186 -13.36 -9.32 -0.89
N ASN A 187 -13.84 -8.15 -0.47
CA ASN A 187 -13.14 -6.88 -0.66
C ASN A 187 -12.60 -6.30 0.62
N GLU A 188 -13.30 -6.51 1.74
CA GLU A 188 -13.11 -5.73 2.97
C GLU A 188 -12.55 -6.57 4.12
N GLN A 189 -12.13 -7.81 3.84
CA GLN A 189 -11.38 -8.62 4.80
C GLN A 189 -9.89 -8.30 4.73
N GLU A 190 -9.32 -7.94 5.89
CA GLU A 190 -7.90 -7.70 6.04
C GLU A 190 -7.09 -8.97 5.79
N GLY A 191 -6.02 -8.87 5.01
CA GLY A 191 -5.13 -10.01 4.73
C GLY A 191 -5.80 -11.18 4.02
N ILE A 192 -6.88 -10.92 3.27
CA ILE A 192 -7.69 -11.94 2.60
C ILE A 192 -6.86 -12.97 1.81
N ASP A 193 -7.12 -14.25 2.02
CA ASP A 193 -6.56 -15.32 1.17
C ASP A 193 -7.20 -15.25 -0.22
N ILE A 194 -6.51 -14.57 -1.13
CA ILE A 194 -6.94 -14.38 -2.52
C ILE A 194 -7.11 -15.71 -3.27
N LYS A 195 -6.34 -16.75 -2.93
CA LYS A 195 -6.48 -18.06 -3.58
C LYS A 195 -7.81 -18.70 -3.17
N ARG A 196 -8.14 -18.66 -1.88
CA ARG A 196 -9.43 -19.15 -1.37
C ARG A 196 -10.60 -18.33 -1.92
N ALA A 197 -10.46 -17.00 -2.00
CA ALA A 197 -11.43 -16.10 -2.62
C ALA A 197 -11.75 -16.48 -4.08
N MET A 198 -10.71 -16.69 -4.88
CA MET A 198 -10.86 -17.11 -6.28
C MET A 198 -11.49 -18.51 -6.36
N GLU A 199 -11.09 -19.44 -5.50
CA GLU A 199 -11.66 -20.79 -5.44
C GLU A 199 -13.18 -20.74 -5.19
N LEU A 200 -13.63 -20.01 -4.17
CA LEU A 200 -15.04 -19.84 -3.81
C LEU A 200 -15.88 -19.36 -5.00
N LEU A 201 -15.40 -18.33 -5.72
CA LEU A 201 -16.08 -17.83 -6.93
C LEU A 201 -16.06 -18.85 -8.07
N THR A 202 -14.94 -19.53 -8.30
CA THR A 202 -14.85 -20.53 -9.39
C THR A 202 -15.71 -21.78 -9.11
N ASN A 203 -15.87 -22.19 -7.86
CA ASN A 203 -16.69 -23.34 -7.46
C ASN A 203 -18.20 -23.10 -7.68
N MET A 204 -18.64 -21.84 -7.75
CA MET A 204 -20.00 -21.50 -8.18
C MET A 204 -20.23 -21.79 -9.68
N GLY A 205 -19.16 -21.94 -10.46
CA GLY A 205 -19.18 -22.01 -11.91
C GLY A 205 -19.24 -20.62 -12.54
N ILE A 206 -18.26 -20.31 -13.40
CA ILE A 206 -18.11 -18.98 -14.02
C ILE A 206 -19.40 -18.51 -14.73
N ASP A 207 -20.12 -19.42 -15.38
CA ASP A 207 -21.36 -19.11 -16.10
C ASP A 207 -22.54 -18.74 -15.17
N ASN A 208 -22.41 -19.01 -13.87
CA ASN A 208 -23.43 -18.67 -12.86
C ASN A 208 -23.08 -17.37 -12.11
N LEU A 209 -21.92 -16.76 -12.36
CA LEU A 209 -21.51 -15.52 -11.71
C LEU A 209 -22.27 -14.34 -12.31
N SER A 210 -22.82 -13.49 -11.44
CA SER A 210 -23.42 -12.23 -11.85
C SER A 210 -22.35 -11.24 -12.34
N PRO A 211 -22.74 -10.15 -13.03
CA PRO A 211 -21.79 -9.14 -13.51
C PRO A 211 -20.85 -8.59 -12.44
N ILE A 212 -21.35 -8.36 -11.22
CA ILE A 212 -20.53 -7.85 -10.12
C ILE A 212 -19.50 -8.88 -9.65
N LEU A 213 -19.88 -10.17 -9.60
CA LEU A 213 -18.96 -11.25 -9.21
C LEU A 213 -17.93 -11.57 -10.30
N LEU A 214 -18.32 -11.50 -11.58
CA LEU A 214 -17.39 -11.58 -12.71
C LEU A 214 -16.35 -10.46 -12.64
N SER A 215 -16.80 -9.24 -12.31
CA SER A 215 -15.91 -8.08 -12.15
C SER A 215 -14.96 -8.25 -10.97
N THR A 216 -15.43 -8.79 -9.84
CA THR A 216 -14.59 -9.11 -8.67
C THR A 216 -13.55 -10.19 -8.97
N LEU A 217 -13.95 -11.30 -9.61
CA LEU A 217 -13.02 -12.36 -10.01
C LEU A 217 -11.99 -11.84 -11.03
N GLY A 218 -12.42 -11.06 -12.02
CA GLY A 218 -11.54 -10.45 -13.01
C GLY A 218 -10.51 -9.51 -12.38
N ARG A 219 -10.91 -8.71 -11.37
CA ARG A 219 -9.97 -7.89 -10.59
C ARG A 219 -8.93 -8.76 -9.88
N MET A 220 -9.35 -9.85 -9.23
CA MET A 220 -8.41 -10.78 -8.57
C MET A 220 -7.43 -11.40 -9.56
N TYR A 221 -7.87 -11.74 -10.77
CA TYR A 221 -7.01 -12.25 -11.82
C TYR A 221 -5.99 -11.21 -12.31
N ASN A 222 -6.40 -9.97 -12.53
CA ASN A 222 -5.48 -8.87 -12.86
C ASN A 222 -4.37 -8.73 -11.80
N ASN A 223 -4.76 -8.67 -10.52
CA ASN A 223 -3.83 -8.48 -9.42
C ASN A 223 -2.88 -9.68 -9.19
N ASN A 224 -3.14 -10.82 -9.85
CA ASN A 224 -2.31 -12.03 -9.76
C ASN A 224 -1.63 -12.37 -11.10
N GLY A 225 -1.43 -11.39 -11.98
CA GLY A 225 -0.72 -11.57 -13.25
C GLY A 225 -1.47 -12.41 -14.29
N ARG A 226 -2.78 -12.65 -14.10
CA ARG A 226 -3.62 -13.48 -14.99
C ARG A 226 -4.48 -12.61 -15.91
N ALA A 227 -3.85 -11.63 -16.56
CA ALA A 227 -4.52 -10.60 -17.33
C ALA A 227 -5.36 -11.14 -18.50
N ALA A 228 -4.88 -12.18 -19.21
CA ALA A 228 -5.64 -12.81 -20.30
C ALA A 228 -6.97 -13.41 -19.81
N GLU A 229 -6.94 -14.10 -18.67
CA GLU A 229 -8.14 -14.70 -18.08
C GLU A 229 -9.08 -13.63 -17.50
N ALA A 230 -8.52 -12.53 -16.98
CA ALA A 230 -9.32 -11.39 -16.55
C ALA A 230 -10.10 -10.77 -17.73
N ILE A 231 -9.46 -10.60 -18.90
CA ILE A 231 -10.13 -10.12 -20.12
C ILE A 231 -11.30 -11.05 -20.51
N ASP A 232 -11.09 -12.36 -20.47
CA ASP A 232 -12.15 -13.34 -20.75
C ASP A 232 -13.35 -13.19 -19.79
N LEU A 233 -13.09 -12.92 -18.51
CA LEU A 233 -14.15 -12.65 -17.53
C LEU A 233 -14.86 -11.32 -17.78
N PHE A 234 -14.11 -10.24 -18.03
CA PHE A 234 -14.70 -8.93 -18.31
C PHE A 234 -15.56 -8.94 -19.58
N ASN A 235 -15.15 -9.69 -20.61
CA ASN A 235 -15.90 -9.81 -21.86
C ASN A 235 -17.25 -10.55 -21.72
N ARG A 236 -17.45 -11.30 -20.62
CA ARG A 236 -18.73 -11.94 -20.30
C ARG A 236 -19.76 -10.97 -19.71
N ILE A 237 -19.34 -9.77 -19.31
CA ILE A 237 -20.22 -8.74 -18.77
C ILE A 237 -20.85 -7.97 -19.93
N ASP A 238 -22.18 -7.98 -20.02
CA ASP A 238 -22.92 -7.25 -21.04
C ASP A 238 -22.70 -5.73 -20.95
N GLU A 239 -22.75 -5.04 -22.09
CA GLU A 239 -22.45 -3.60 -22.18
C GLU A 239 -23.29 -2.73 -21.23
N GLU A 240 -24.54 -3.12 -20.93
CA GLU A 240 -25.41 -2.39 -20.00
C GLU A 240 -24.95 -2.40 -18.54
N HIS A 241 -24.05 -3.34 -18.19
CA HIS A 241 -23.48 -3.49 -16.85
C HIS A 241 -22.04 -2.97 -16.75
N ARG A 242 -21.48 -2.39 -17.82
CA ARG A 242 -20.11 -1.87 -17.84
C ARG A 242 -20.08 -0.43 -17.34
N ASP A 243 -19.60 -0.26 -16.11
CA ASP A 243 -19.30 1.05 -15.53
C ASP A 243 -17.85 1.48 -15.80
N TRP A 244 -17.45 2.63 -15.25
CA TRP A 244 -16.07 3.12 -15.40
C TRP A 244 -15.03 2.10 -14.90
N SER A 245 -15.37 1.31 -13.87
CA SER A 245 -14.46 0.35 -13.25
C SER A 245 -14.20 -0.83 -14.18
N TRP A 246 -15.20 -1.23 -14.97
CA TRP A 246 -15.04 -2.24 -16.02
C TRP A 246 -14.02 -1.77 -17.08
N TYR A 247 -14.16 -0.54 -17.58
CA TYR A 247 -13.25 -0.01 -18.60
C TYR A 247 -11.82 0.16 -18.07
N TYR A 248 -11.69 0.62 -16.83
CA TYR A 248 -10.42 0.68 -16.12
C TYR A 248 -9.79 -0.71 -15.98
N ARG A 249 -10.50 -1.69 -15.42
CA ARG A 249 -9.96 -3.04 -15.16
C ARG A 249 -9.63 -3.82 -16.43
N CYS A 250 -10.48 -3.72 -17.46
CA CYS A 250 -10.23 -4.35 -18.75
C CYS A 250 -9.06 -3.64 -19.48
N GLY A 251 -9.00 -2.30 -19.40
CA GLY A 251 -7.88 -1.51 -19.91
C GLY A 251 -6.56 -1.85 -19.23
N TYR A 252 -6.56 -1.97 -17.90
CA TYR A 252 -5.43 -2.44 -17.11
C TYR A 252 -4.96 -3.82 -17.57
N ALA A 253 -5.88 -4.77 -17.74
CA ALA A 253 -5.52 -6.12 -18.20
C ALA A 253 -4.87 -6.12 -19.59
N HIS A 254 -5.39 -5.32 -20.52
CA HIS A 254 -4.76 -5.12 -21.82
C HIS A 254 -3.40 -4.44 -21.71
N ALA A 255 -3.25 -3.43 -20.84
CA ALA A 255 -1.98 -2.75 -20.62
C ALA A 255 -0.92 -3.69 -20.02
N SER A 256 -1.28 -4.54 -19.05
CA SER A 256 -0.36 -5.55 -18.50
C SER A 256 0.13 -6.53 -19.56
N LEU A 257 -0.72 -6.93 -20.51
CA LEU A 257 -0.30 -7.80 -21.63
C LEU A 257 0.51 -7.05 -22.70
N GLY A 258 0.34 -5.74 -22.81
CA GLY A 258 1.07 -4.88 -23.74
C GLY A 258 2.26 -4.15 -23.10
N CYS A 259 2.63 -4.50 -21.87
CA CYS A 259 3.79 -3.93 -21.20
C CYS A 259 5.05 -4.30 -22.00
N GLY A 260 5.94 -3.33 -22.22
CA GLY A 260 7.12 -3.51 -23.09
C GLY A 260 6.83 -3.37 -24.60
N GLU A 261 5.56 -3.30 -25.02
CA GLU A 261 5.21 -3.27 -26.44
C GLU A 261 5.13 -1.84 -27.02
N SER A 262 5.33 -1.74 -28.34
CA SER A 262 5.23 -0.48 -29.09
C SER A 262 3.79 0.05 -29.16
N TYR A 263 3.62 1.34 -29.46
CA TYR A 263 2.32 1.99 -29.67
C TYR A 263 1.37 1.25 -30.62
N ASP A 264 1.90 0.64 -31.69
CA ASP A 264 1.09 -0.04 -32.71
C ASP A 264 0.60 -1.45 -32.28
N SER A 265 0.95 -1.91 -31.08
CA SER A 265 0.56 -3.25 -30.62
C SER A 265 -0.95 -3.35 -30.35
N GLU A 266 -1.50 -4.55 -30.54
CA GLU A 266 -2.94 -4.80 -30.35
C GLU A 266 -3.36 -4.54 -28.89
N HIS A 267 -2.53 -4.95 -27.93
CA HIS A 267 -2.82 -4.81 -26.50
C HIS A 267 -2.70 -3.36 -26.05
N VAL A 268 -1.67 -2.63 -26.48
CA VAL A 268 -1.49 -1.20 -26.20
C VAL A 268 -2.65 -0.37 -26.77
N GLN A 269 -3.05 -0.61 -28.02
CA GLN A 269 -4.18 0.09 -28.64
C GLN A 269 -5.51 -0.17 -27.92
N LYS A 270 -5.78 -1.43 -27.55
CA LYS A 270 -6.98 -1.76 -26.77
C LYS A 270 -6.97 -1.11 -25.40
N ALA A 271 -5.82 -1.12 -24.71
CA ALA A 271 -5.68 -0.47 -23.41
C ALA A 271 -6.02 1.03 -23.51
N LEU A 272 -5.43 1.76 -24.47
CA LEU A 272 -5.70 3.18 -24.66
C LEU A 272 -7.18 3.47 -24.97
N GLN A 273 -7.84 2.68 -25.82
CA GLN A 273 -9.27 2.87 -26.12
C GLN A 273 -10.17 2.69 -24.89
N LEU A 274 -9.89 1.65 -24.10
CA LEU A 274 -10.64 1.33 -22.89
C LEU A 274 -10.40 2.39 -21.82
N ILE A 275 -9.14 2.76 -21.59
CA ILE A 275 -8.76 3.78 -20.60
C ILE A 275 -9.33 5.15 -20.98
N GLU A 276 -9.34 5.55 -22.25
CA GLU A 276 -9.95 6.82 -22.65
C GLU A 276 -11.46 6.85 -22.30
N THR A 277 -12.15 5.72 -22.48
CA THR A 277 -13.56 5.58 -22.09
C THR A 277 -13.72 5.65 -20.57
N GLY A 278 -12.86 4.96 -19.82
CA GLY A 278 -12.79 5.04 -18.35
C GLY A 278 -12.60 6.47 -17.84
N ILE A 279 -11.67 7.22 -18.43
CA ILE A 279 -11.43 8.65 -18.13
C ILE A 279 -12.66 9.51 -18.40
N LYS A 280 -13.35 9.29 -19.53
CA LYS A 280 -14.57 10.06 -19.86
C LYS A 280 -15.68 9.79 -18.83
N MET A 281 -15.84 8.54 -18.41
CA MET A 281 -16.87 8.15 -17.44
C MET A 281 -16.57 8.63 -16.02
N THR A 282 -15.33 8.47 -15.54
CA THR A 282 -14.90 8.97 -14.22
C THR A 282 -15.03 10.48 -14.12
N LYS A 283 -14.66 11.24 -15.17
CA LYS A 283 -14.90 12.70 -15.22
C LYS A 283 -16.38 13.05 -15.17
N ALA A 284 -17.22 12.36 -15.94
CA ALA A 284 -18.66 12.62 -15.94
C ALA A 284 -19.30 12.35 -14.57
N ALA A 285 -18.75 11.42 -13.80
CA ALA A 285 -19.18 11.07 -12.45
C ALA A 285 -18.49 11.87 -11.33
N ASN A 286 -17.54 12.75 -11.64
CA ASN A 286 -16.69 13.47 -10.67
C ASN A 286 -15.95 12.53 -9.70
N LEU A 287 -15.36 11.46 -10.23
CA LEU A 287 -14.60 10.46 -9.49
C LEU A 287 -13.09 10.73 -9.63
N ASP A 288 -12.59 11.75 -8.93
CA ASP A 288 -11.21 12.24 -9.12
C ASP A 288 -10.13 11.22 -8.72
N LYS A 289 -10.34 10.42 -7.65
CA LYS A 289 -9.42 9.34 -7.25
C LYS A 289 -9.32 8.28 -8.37
N GLN A 290 -10.47 7.85 -8.88
CA GLN A 290 -10.58 6.83 -9.93
C GLN A 290 -10.09 7.32 -11.30
N LEU A 291 -10.18 8.63 -11.53
CA LEU A 291 -9.58 9.29 -12.69
C LEU A 291 -8.05 9.16 -12.65
N GLY A 292 -7.45 9.31 -11.46
CA GLY A 292 -6.03 9.04 -11.20
C GLY A 292 -5.65 7.62 -11.64
N TRP A 293 -6.36 6.61 -11.14
CA TRP A 293 -6.13 5.19 -11.49
C TRP A 293 -6.13 4.94 -13.00
N CYS A 294 -7.07 5.53 -13.74
CA CYS A 294 -7.08 5.40 -15.20
C CYS A 294 -5.81 5.96 -15.85
N CYS A 295 -5.29 7.08 -15.33
CA CYS A 295 -4.11 7.73 -15.88
C CYS A 295 -2.81 6.98 -15.53
N GLU A 296 -2.75 6.41 -14.33
CA GLU A 296 -1.63 5.59 -13.85
C GLU A 296 -1.38 4.37 -14.74
N VAL A 297 -2.44 3.75 -15.30
CA VAL A 297 -2.27 2.65 -16.27
C VAL A 297 -1.40 3.07 -17.45
N VAL A 298 -1.64 4.25 -18.03
CA VAL A 298 -0.85 4.73 -19.18
C VAL A 298 0.55 5.16 -18.74
N LYS A 299 0.65 5.81 -17.58
CA LYS A 299 1.94 6.34 -17.09
C LYS A 299 2.90 5.23 -16.65
N TYR A 300 2.40 4.20 -15.98
CA TYR A 300 3.22 3.21 -15.29
C TYR A 300 3.21 1.82 -15.93
N LEU A 301 2.18 1.44 -16.71
CA LEU A 301 2.19 0.15 -17.43
C LEU A 301 2.53 0.28 -18.92
N LEU A 302 2.34 1.45 -19.52
CA LEU A 302 2.64 1.71 -20.93
C LEU A 302 3.85 2.65 -21.06
N THR A 303 4.89 2.43 -20.28
CA THR A 303 6.09 3.29 -20.22
C THR A 303 6.84 3.39 -21.55
N GLN A 304 6.74 2.35 -22.39
CA GLN A 304 7.40 2.30 -23.69
C GLN A 304 6.80 3.23 -24.75
N ILE A 305 5.55 3.69 -24.58
CA ILE A 305 4.93 4.62 -25.54
C ILE A 305 5.14 6.06 -25.09
N LYS A 306 5.54 6.92 -26.04
CA LYS A 306 5.79 8.34 -25.79
C LYS A 306 4.52 9.17 -26.06
N PRO A 307 4.29 10.29 -25.33
CA PRO A 307 3.13 11.15 -25.55
C PRO A 307 2.93 11.61 -27.00
N LYS A 308 4.03 11.82 -27.75
CA LYS A 308 3.97 12.20 -29.17
C LYS A 308 3.28 11.16 -30.05
N GLU A 309 3.27 9.90 -29.65
CA GLU A 309 2.69 8.78 -30.41
C GLU A 309 1.18 8.70 -30.22
N TYR A 310 0.67 8.94 -29.00
CA TYR A 310 -0.75 8.78 -28.71
C TYR A 310 -1.54 10.09 -28.59
N LYS A 311 -0.91 11.27 -28.48
CA LYS A 311 -1.60 12.55 -28.18
C LYS A 311 -2.63 12.99 -29.23
N GLU A 312 -2.44 12.64 -30.50
CA GLU A 312 -3.36 13.02 -31.58
C GLU A 312 -4.59 12.10 -31.60
N ASP A 313 -4.37 10.80 -31.37
CA ASP A 313 -5.42 9.78 -31.40
C ASP A 313 -6.22 9.71 -30.08
N TYR A 314 -5.55 9.95 -28.95
CA TYR A 314 -6.12 9.93 -27.59
C TYR A 314 -5.89 11.27 -26.85
N PRO A 315 -6.40 12.40 -27.38
CA PRO A 315 -6.17 13.73 -26.81
C PRO A 315 -6.77 13.89 -25.42
N VAL A 316 -7.80 13.10 -25.07
CA VAL A 316 -8.39 13.12 -23.73
C VAL A 316 -7.41 12.51 -22.72
N ILE A 317 -6.79 11.37 -23.03
CA ILE A 317 -5.77 10.76 -22.16
C ILE A 317 -4.63 11.76 -21.95
N PHE A 318 -4.03 12.22 -23.04
CA PHE A 318 -2.88 13.14 -23.00
C PHE A 318 -3.17 14.38 -22.16
N LYS A 319 -4.28 15.09 -22.42
CA LYS A 319 -4.63 16.29 -21.66
C LYS A 319 -4.94 16.00 -20.20
N THR A 320 -5.47 14.82 -19.87
CA THR A 320 -5.80 14.45 -18.48
C THR A 320 -4.54 14.17 -17.69
N ILE A 321 -3.65 13.35 -18.23
CA ILE A 321 -2.33 13.08 -17.64
C ILE A 321 -1.59 14.40 -17.45
N LYS A 322 -1.50 15.22 -18.50
CA LYS A 322 -0.87 16.56 -18.43
C LYS A 322 -1.43 17.42 -17.30
N ASN A 323 -2.75 17.44 -17.11
CA ASN A 323 -3.35 18.27 -16.08
C ASN A 323 -3.20 17.73 -14.65
N LEU A 324 -3.17 16.40 -14.49
CA LEU A 324 -3.06 15.75 -13.19
C LEU A 324 -1.61 15.68 -12.71
N PHE A 325 -0.67 15.50 -13.64
CA PHE A 325 0.74 15.30 -13.31
C PHE A 325 1.63 16.52 -13.59
N ASP A 326 1.26 17.47 -14.47
CA ASP A 326 2.11 18.66 -14.78
C ASP A 326 1.74 19.94 -13.99
N LYS A 327 1.07 19.86 -12.83
CA LYS A 327 0.81 21.05 -12.00
C LYS A 327 0.83 20.76 -10.51
N LYS A 328 1.85 21.29 -9.80
CA LYS A 328 1.79 22.21 -8.62
C LYS A 328 0.59 22.17 -7.64
N ASN A 329 -0.18 21.09 -7.56
CA ASN A 329 -1.45 20.99 -6.81
C ASN A 329 -1.95 19.54 -6.64
N SER A 330 -1.10 18.56 -6.36
CA SER A 330 -1.57 17.37 -5.63
C SER A 330 -1.33 17.60 -4.15
N LYS A 331 -2.39 17.96 -3.43
CA LYS A 331 -2.46 17.65 -2.01
C LYS A 331 -2.08 16.18 -1.84
N GLU A 332 -1.23 15.92 -0.86
CA GLU A 332 -1.06 14.60 -0.24
C GLU A 332 -2.38 13.84 -0.27
N THR A 333 -2.44 12.79 -1.07
CA THR A 333 -3.27 11.63 -0.75
C THR A 333 -2.36 10.70 0.02
N THR A 334 -2.32 10.92 1.33
CA THR A 334 -1.92 9.91 2.29
C THR A 334 -2.84 8.70 2.19
N GLU A 335 -2.27 7.54 2.48
CA GLU A 335 -2.87 6.20 2.62
C GLU A 335 -3.12 5.43 1.31
N ASP A 336 -2.09 4.69 0.89
CA ASP A 336 -2.12 3.21 0.92
C ASP A 336 -0.67 2.68 0.88
N ASN A 337 -0.21 2.16 2.02
CA ASN A 337 1.00 1.33 2.09
C ASN A 337 0.67 -0.05 1.51
N HIS A 338 1.64 -0.65 0.80
CA HIS A 338 1.64 -1.95 0.11
C HIS A 338 1.31 -1.92 -1.39
N ILE A 339 2.28 -1.42 -2.17
CA ILE A 339 2.75 -2.18 -3.33
C ILE A 339 4.23 -2.45 -3.05
N GLU A 340 4.56 -3.72 -2.78
CA GLU A 340 5.95 -4.16 -2.76
C GLU A 340 6.59 -3.81 -4.11
N ASP A 341 7.77 -3.19 -4.06
CA ASP A 341 8.65 -2.95 -5.20
C ASP A 341 8.77 -4.21 -6.06
N ALA A 342 8.12 -4.19 -7.20
CA ALA A 342 8.35 -5.10 -8.30
C ALA A 342 8.86 -4.26 -9.48
N ASN A 343 10.03 -3.66 -9.29
CA ASN A 343 10.87 -3.14 -10.35
C ASN A 343 11.44 -4.31 -11.17
N GLU A 344 10.62 -4.93 -12.01
CA GLU A 344 11.13 -5.61 -13.21
C GLU A 344 11.14 -4.58 -14.35
N TYR A 345 12.19 -3.76 -14.33
CA TYR A 345 12.49 -2.84 -15.43
C TYR A 345 13.02 -3.62 -16.63
N GLU A 346 12.52 -3.29 -17.82
CA GLU A 346 13.25 -3.57 -19.04
C GLU A 346 14.60 -2.82 -18.99
N GLU A 347 15.67 -3.60 -19.11
CA GLU A 347 17.07 -3.23 -19.01
C GLU A 347 17.44 -2.20 -20.10
N ASP A 348 17.28 -0.90 -19.83
CA ASP A 348 18.05 0.14 -20.52
C ASP A 348 19.53 -0.16 -20.17
N ASN A 349 20.24 -0.80 -21.11
CA ASN A 349 21.54 -1.43 -20.89
C ASN A 349 22.66 -0.38 -20.78
N TYR A 350 22.57 0.51 -19.79
CA TYR A 350 23.61 1.46 -19.41
C TYR A 350 24.76 0.74 -18.70
N PRO A 351 26.01 1.21 -18.87
CA PRO A 351 27.15 0.64 -18.16
C PRO A 351 27.01 0.86 -16.65
N THR A 352 27.17 -0.21 -15.87
CA THR A 352 27.06 -0.16 -14.39
C THR A 352 28.34 0.32 -13.72
N TYR A 353 29.49 0.15 -14.38
CA TYR A 353 30.82 0.52 -13.87
C TYR A 353 31.22 -0.13 -12.52
N ASP A 354 30.59 -1.26 -12.15
CA ASP A 354 30.79 -2.00 -10.89
C ASP A 354 32.21 -2.58 -10.68
N VAL A 355 32.98 -2.70 -11.77
CA VAL A 355 34.37 -3.19 -11.77
C VAL A 355 35.41 -2.08 -11.69
N VAL A 356 35.00 -0.82 -11.53
CA VAL A 356 35.90 0.35 -11.61
C VAL A 356 36.38 0.76 -10.22
N HIS A 357 37.65 0.52 -9.93
CA HIS A 357 38.23 0.88 -8.64
C HIS A 357 38.71 2.34 -8.60
N TRP A 358 37.86 3.24 -8.11
CA TRP A 358 38.19 4.64 -7.84
C TRP A 358 37.86 5.03 -6.40
N VAL A 359 38.69 5.89 -5.79
CA VAL A 359 38.50 6.37 -4.42
C VAL A 359 38.38 7.89 -4.45
N PHE A 360 37.22 8.41 -4.05
CA PHE A 360 36.99 9.83 -3.89
C PHE A 360 37.85 10.39 -2.75
N ASN A 361 38.38 11.58 -2.97
CA ASN A 361 39.21 12.26 -1.98
C ASN A 361 39.06 13.78 -2.13
N LYS A 362 39.67 14.54 -1.21
CA LYS A 362 39.50 16.01 -1.15
C LYS A 362 40.33 16.80 -2.18
N GLN A 363 41.03 16.14 -3.10
CA GLN A 363 41.86 16.79 -4.10
C GLN A 363 41.04 17.15 -5.34
N THR A 364 40.96 18.43 -5.67
CA THR A 364 40.44 18.84 -6.98
C THR A 364 41.52 18.65 -8.05
N TYR A 365 41.15 18.04 -9.18
CA TYR A 365 42.06 17.78 -10.28
C TYR A 365 41.83 18.71 -11.47
N SER A 366 42.92 19.10 -12.14
CA SER A 366 42.85 19.45 -13.57
C SER A 366 42.76 18.17 -14.40
N SER A 367 42.10 18.23 -15.57
CA SER A 367 41.97 17.08 -16.48
C SER A 367 43.30 16.32 -16.70
N GLU A 368 44.41 17.00 -17.05
CA GLU A 368 45.72 16.33 -17.25
C GLU A 368 46.25 15.59 -16.01
N ALA A 369 45.98 16.13 -14.81
CA ALA A 369 46.42 15.54 -13.56
C ALA A 369 45.55 14.34 -13.17
N PHE A 370 44.23 14.46 -13.37
CA PHE A 370 43.28 13.37 -13.16
C PHE A 370 43.60 12.20 -14.08
N SER A 371 43.76 12.47 -15.38
CA SER A 371 44.06 11.44 -16.37
C SER A 371 45.30 10.64 -16.02
N LYS A 372 46.34 11.32 -15.51
CA LYS A 372 47.55 10.61 -15.08
C LYS A 372 47.28 9.66 -13.92
N GLU A 373 46.54 10.11 -12.92
CA GLU A 373 46.22 9.30 -11.73
C GLU A 373 45.22 8.18 -12.04
N TYR A 374 44.17 8.49 -12.80
CA TYR A 374 43.22 7.54 -13.35
C TYR A 374 43.93 6.41 -14.10
N ASN A 375 44.80 6.75 -15.04
CA ASN A 375 45.58 5.76 -15.80
C ASN A 375 46.58 4.98 -14.93
N GLU A 376 47.10 5.55 -13.83
CA GLU A 376 47.95 4.83 -12.88
C GLU A 376 47.14 3.85 -11.99
N ASN A 377 45.90 4.18 -11.67
CA ASN A 377 44.99 3.33 -10.89
C ASN A 377 44.37 2.22 -11.74
N VAL A 378 43.84 2.54 -12.92
CA VAL A 378 43.19 1.59 -13.84
C VAL A 378 44.18 0.56 -14.41
N LYS A 379 45.46 0.92 -14.62
CA LYS A 379 46.53 -0.03 -15.03
C LYS A 379 46.71 -1.24 -14.12
N LYS A 380 46.21 -1.21 -12.88
CA LYS A 380 46.30 -2.34 -11.94
C LYS A 380 45.22 -3.39 -12.17
N TYR A 381 44.19 -3.08 -12.98
CA TYR A 381 42.94 -3.84 -13.04
C TYR A 381 42.48 -4.19 -14.47
N VAL A 382 43.24 -3.81 -15.52
CA VAL A 382 42.90 -4.08 -16.93
C VAL A 382 44.05 -4.87 -17.59
N ASP A 383 43.76 -6.00 -18.24
CA ASP A 383 44.71 -6.72 -19.10
C ASP A 383 44.98 -5.90 -20.39
N ASP A 384 46.18 -6.00 -20.96
CA ASP A 384 46.73 -5.18 -22.07
C ASP A 384 45.86 -5.04 -23.35
N ASP A 385 44.71 -5.74 -23.45
CA ASP A 385 43.85 -5.83 -24.64
C ASP A 385 42.44 -5.20 -24.51
N GLN A 386 42.06 -4.61 -23.36
CA GLN A 386 40.79 -3.85 -23.24
C GLN A 386 41.04 -2.35 -23.37
N ALA A 387 40.55 -1.75 -24.46
CA ALA A 387 40.50 -0.30 -24.61
C ALA A 387 39.36 0.26 -23.74
N ASP A 388 39.56 1.43 -23.13
CA ASP A 388 38.59 2.18 -22.30
C ASP A 388 37.34 2.67 -23.09
N ASP A 389 37.15 2.17 -24.31
CA ASP A 389 36.24 2.70 -25.33
C ASP A 389 34.98 1.84 -25.55
N ASP A 390 34.91 0.66 -24.91
CA ASP A 390 33.78 -0.29 -25.04
C ASP A 390 32.65 -0.07 -24.00
N ASP A 391 32.86 0.77 -22.96
CA ASP A 391 31.90 1.00 -21.85
C ASP A 391 31.44 2.48 -21.78
N ARG A 392 30.99 3.03 -22.91
CA ARG A 392 30.53 4.43 -22.99
C ARG A 392 29.11 4.57 -22.46
N LEU A 393 28.84 5.69 -21.78
CA LEU A 393 27.47 6.11 -21.48
C LEU A 393 27.01 7.03 -22.61
N GLU A 394 26.19 6.48 -23.51
CA GLU A 394 25.78 7.10 -24.79
C GLU A 394 24.67 8.17 -24.61
N GLU A 395 24.95 9.16 -23.76
CA GLU A 395 24.07 10.31 -23.53
C GLU A 395 24.85 11.62 -23.63
N PRO A 396 24.29 12.66 -24.29
CA PRO A 396 24.95 13.96 -24.42
C PRO A 396 24.93 14.76 -23.11
N GLU A 397 23.96 14.48 -22.24
CA GLU A 397 23.79 15.08 -20.92
C GLU A 397 23.10 14.08 -19.99
N ILE A 398 23.41 14.15 -18.69
CA ILE A 398 22.82 13.31 -17.65
C ILE A 398 22.57 14.12 -16.38
N LEU A 399 21.67 13.63 -15.53
CA LEU A 399 21.59 14.02 -14.13
C LEU A 399 22.22 12.92 -13.28
N VAL A 400 22.95 13.31 -12.24
CA VAL A 400 23.49 12.38 -11.25
C VAL A 400 23.04 12.75 -9.86
N THR A 401 22.65 11.76 -9.06
CA THR A 401 22.27 11.89 -7.65
C THR A 401 23.32 11.21 -6.77
N TYR A 402 23.70 11.85 -5.67
CA TYR A 402 24.65 11.28 -4.72
C TYR A 402 24.48 11.87 -3.32
N GLU A 403 24.77 11.07 -2.30
CA GLU A 403 24.75 11.51 -0.91
C GLU A 403 26.07 12.14 -0.48
N ALA A 404 25.99 13.25 0.25
CA ALA A 404 27.15 13.88 0.87
C ALA A 404 26.77 14.72 2.10
N TRP A 405 27.78 15.02 2.91
CA TRP A 405 27.71 15.94 4.03
C TRP A 405 28.27 17.32 3.62
N ILE A 406 27.47 18.36 3.86
CA ILE A 406 27.85 19.77 3.58
C ILE A 406 27.68 20.67 4.81
N GLU A 407 28.59 21.61 5.01
CA GLU A 407 28.51 22.62 6.06
C GLU A 407 27.54 23.76 5.67
N SER A 408 27.44 24.04 4.36
CA SER A 408 26.61 25.11 3.76
C SER A 408 26.33 24.88 2.28
N GLU A 409 25.25 25.50 1.78
CA GLU A 409 24.93 25.54 0.35
C GLU A 409 26.02 26.19 -0.52
N ASP A 410 26.94 26.97 0.06
CA ASP A 410 28.10 27.55 -0.65
C ASP A 410 29.06 26.48 -1.20
N GLN A 411 28.92 25.22 -0.78
CA GLN A 411 29.66 24.08 -1.32
C GLN A 411 29.05 23.48 -2.59
N LEU A 412 27.82 23.86 -2.95
CA LEU A 412 27.17 23.44 -4.19
C LEU A 412 27.76 24.21 -5.38
N PHE A 413 28.02 23.49 -6.47
CA PHE A 413 28.41 24.11 -7.74
C PHE A 413 27.18 24.63 -8.49
N ASP A 414 27.38 25.50 -9.48
CA ASP A 414 26.28 26.11 -10.28
C ASP A 414 25.40 25.08 -11.00
N ASN A 415 25.92 23.87 -11.22
CA ASN A 415 25.21 22.74 -11.83
C ASN A 415 24.65 21.75 -10.79
N GLU A 416 24.63 22.11 -9.50
CA GLU A 416 24.16 21.27 -8.40
C GLU A 416 22.98 21.91 -7.65
N ARG A 417 22.19 21.05 -7.02
CA ARG A 417 21.16 21.43 -6.05
C ARG A 417 20.98 20.31 -5.02
N VAL A 418 20.41 20.64 -3.86
CA VAL A 418 19.91 19.64 -2.91
C VAL A 418 18.52 19.18 -3.36
N THR A 419 18.21 17.89 -3.23
CA THR A 419 16.90 17.31 -3.55
C THR A 419 15.86 17.62 -2.47
N ASP A 420 16.28 17.64 -1.20
CA ASP A 420 15.48 18.05 -0.04
C ASP A 420 15.34 19.59 0.06
N GLU A 421 14.10 20.09 -0.05
CA GLU A 421 13.84 21.54 -0.15
C GLU A 421 13.95 22.32 1.19
N GLU A 422 14.23 21.67 2.33
CA GLU A 422 14.29 22.34 3.64
C GLU A 422 15.51 21.91 4.49
N LEU A 423 16.63 22.63 4.39
CA LEU A 423 17.77 22.49 5.31
C LEU A 423 17.55 23.30 6.60
N PHE A 424 17.16 22.64 7.70
CA PHE A 424 17.01 23.30 9.02
C PHE A 424 18.31 23.24 9.84
N GLU A 425 18.67 24.34 10.52
CA GLU A 425 19.89 24.38 11.37
C GLU A 425 19.88 23.33 12.50
N GLU A 426 18.71 22.85 12.92
CA GLU A 426 18.55 21.85 13.99
C GLU A 426 18.88 20.42 13.55
N ASP A 427 18.90 20.14 12.24
CA ASP A 427 19.10 18.80 11.66
C ASP A 427 20.58 18.49 11.32
N LYS A 428 21.51 19.33 11.79
CA LYS A 428 22.94 19.12 11.57
C LYS A 428 23.52 18.07 12.51
N GLU A 429 24.25 17.10 11.97
CA GLU A 429 25.15 16.22 12.73
C GLU A 429 26.59 16.74 12.60
N ASP A 430 27.28 16.94 13.73
CA ASP A 430 28.64 17.50 13.79
C ASP A 430 28.87 18.81 12.99
N GLY A 431 27.80 19.60 12.81
CA GLY A 431 27.82 20.88 12.11
C GLY A 431 27.60 20.81 10.59
N MET A 432 27.33 19.61 10.06
CA MET A 432 27.06 19.35 8.64
C MET A 432 25.64 18.79 8.46
N TRP A 433 25.07 18.99 7.27
CA TRP A 433 23.85 18.31 6.84
C TRP A 433 24.21 17.12 5.96
N GLN A 434 23.64 15.95 6.23
CA GLN A 434 23.59 14.88 5.25
C GLN A 434 22.50 15.22 4.24
N VAL A 435 22.87 15.28 2.97
CA VAL A 435 21.98 15.69 1.89
C VAL A 435 22.17 14.79 0.70
N GLU A 436 21.11 14.61 -0.06
CA GLU A 436 21.20 14.11 -1.43
C GLU A 436 21.32 15.31 -2.39
N ILE A 437 22.32 15.24 -3.27
CA ILE A 437 22.68 16.30 -4.20
C ILE A 437 22.47 15.78 -5.62
N MET A 438 21.72 16.55 -6.40
CA MET A 438 21.56 16.32 -7.83
C MET A 438 22.45 17.26 -8.62
N ALA A 439 23.19 16.74 -9.59
CA ALA A 439 24.05 17.51 -10.47
C ALA A 439 23.74 17.27 -11.96
N HIS A 440 23.71 18.34 -12.76
CA HIS A 440 23.62 18.26 -14.22
C HIS A 440 25.01 18.18 -14.84
N LEU A 441 25.25 17.13 -15.62
CA LEU A 441 26.51 16.91 -16.33
C LEU A 441 26.26 16.89 -17.84
N VAL A 442 27.18 17.50 -18.58
CA VAL A 442 27.18 17.53 -20.05
C VAL A 442 28.47 16.91 -20.55
N ALA A 443 28.36 16.01 -21.54
CA ALA A 443 29.51 15.37 -22.16
C ALA A 443 30.36 16.40 -22.91
N ASP A 444 31.68 16.36 -22.74
CA ASP A 444 32.62 17.31 -23.35
C ASP A 444 32.60 17.22 -24.88
N ASN A 445 32.32 16.03 -25.41
CA ASN A 445 32.13 15.78 -26.84
C ASN A 445 30.69 16.06 -27.33
N GLY A 446 29.75 16.32 -26.41
CA GLY A 446 28.33 16.58 -26.68
C GLY A 446 27.52 15.38 -27.17
N THR A 447 28.03 14.15 -26.99
CA THR A 447 27.40 12.92 -27.49
C THR A 447 27.38 11.76 -26.49
N TYR A 448 28.45 11.53 -25.74
CA TYR A 448 28.57 10.42 -24.79
C TYR A 448 29.64 10.73 -23.74
N PHE A 449 29.52 10.14 -22.55
CA PHE A 449 30.58 10.20 -21.53
C PHE A 449 31.52 9.02 -21.68
N THR A 450 32.83 9.28 -21.65
CA THR A 450 33.79 8.22 -21.32
C THR A 450 33.77 7.97 -19.82
N ARG A 451 34.14 6.76 -19.41
CA ARG A 451 34.29 6.42 -17.99
C ARG A 451 35.24 7.37 -17.26
N GLU A 452 36.39 7.68 -17.88
CA GLU A 452 37.38 8.63 -17.34
C GLU A 452 36.77 10.02 -17.14
N GLU A 453 36.03 10.52 -18.13
CA GLU A 453 35.39 11.84 -18.08
C GLU A 453 34.31 11.90 -16.99
N LEU A 454 33.46 10.88 -16.91
CA LEU A 454 32.40 10.80 -15.90
C LEU A 454 33.00 10.82 -14.50
N LEU A 455 33.99 9.97 -14.23
CA LEU A 455 34.66 9.93 -12.93
C LEU A 455 35.42 11.22 -12.62
N PHE A 456 36.00 11.87 -13.62
CA PHE A 456 36.65 13.18 -13.44
C PHE A 456 35.65 14.23 -12.95
N LYS A 457 34.48 14.31 -13.61
CA LYS A 457 33.42 15.25 -13.23
C LYS A 457 32.88 14.93 -11.83
N LEU A 458 32.53 13.67 -11.57
CA LEU A 458 32.05 13.22 -10.25
C LEU A 458 33.05 13.51 -9.13
N HIS A 459 34.34 13.20 -9.35
CA HIS A 459 35.37 13.44 -8.33
C HIS A 459 35.48 14.91 -7.97
N ASN A 460 35.49 15.79 -8.97
CA ASN A 460 35.58 17.22 -8.73
C ASN A 460 34.31 17.79 -8.07
N LEU A 461 33.13 17.23 -8.36
CA LEU A 461 31.89 17.59 -7.64
C LEU A 461 31.97 17.21 -6.16
N MET A 462 32.53 16.03 -5.84
CA MET A 462 32.57 15.52 -4.46
C MET A 462 33.78 16.02 -3.65
N ALA A 463 34.84 16.55 -4.29
CA ALA A 463 36.11 16.89 -3.63
C ALA A 463 35.98 17.95 -2.50
N ASN A 464 34.98 18.83 -2.57
CA ASN A 464 34.72 19.83 -1.53
C ASN A 464 33.61 19.42 -0.53
N LYS A 465 33.12 18.18 -0.59
CA LYS A 465 32.05 17.64 0.26
C LYS A 465 32.55 16.47 1.09
N GLU A 466 31.88 16.14 2.19
CA GLU A 466 32.26 15.02 3.07
C GLU A 466 31.42 13.78 2.74
N LEU A 467 32.07 12.65 2.45
CA LEU A 467 31.37 11.42 2.05
C LEU A 467 31.27 10.40 3.21
N GLY A 468 31.86 10.72 4.37
CA GLY A 468 31.94 9.79 5.49
C GLY A 468 32.82 8.59 5.14
N ASP A 469 32.35 7.39 5.46
CA ASP A 469 33.05 6.16 5.10
C ASP A 469 32.81 5.78 3.62
N HIS A 470 31.80 6.36 2.95
CA HIS A 470 31.38 6.04 1.58
C HIS A 470 32.25 6.69 0.48
N VAL A 471 33.54 6.37 0.44
CA VAL A 471 34.52 6.99 -0.49
C VAL A 471 34.88 6.14 -1.71
N PHE A 472 34.43 4.89 -1.76
CA PHE A 472 34.74 3.98 -2.86
C PHE A 472 33.66 4.07 -3.93
N PHE A 473 34.04 4.37 -5.17
CA PHE A 473 33.10 4.29 -6.29
C PHE A 473 32.77 2.81 -6.58
N GLU A 474 31.49 2.45 -6.52
CA GLU A 474 31.00 1.09 -6.74
C GLU A 474 30.11 0.96 -7.97
N GLY A 475 29.86 2.06 -8.69
CA GLY A 475 29.12 2.05 -9.94
C GLY A 475 28.09 3.16 -10.05
N ILE A 476 27.21 3.01 -11.03
CA ILE A 476 26.04 3.85 -11.23
C ILE A 476 24.78 3.01 -11.41
N GLU A 477 23.66 3.51 -10.92
CA GLU A 477 22.34 2.90 -11.07
C GLU A 477 21.43 3.88 -11.80
N TYR A 478 20.70 3.41 -12.82
CA TYR A 478 19.77 4.25 -13.56
C TYR A 478 18.44 4.38 -12.81
N GLU A 479 17.99 5.61 -12.59
CA GLU A 479 16.80 5.92 -11.77
C GLU A 479 15.62 6.46 -12.59
N GLY A 480 15.75 6.60 -13.91
CA GLY A 480 14.70 7.10 -14.79
C GLY A 480 15.09 8.39 -15.51
N HIS A 481 14.10 9.23 -15.86
CA HIS A 481 14.32 10.49 -16.58
C HIS A 481 13.67 11.66 -15.85
N GLU A 482 14.32 12.82 -15.86
CA GLU A 482 13.80 14.06 -15.30
C GLU A 482 13.71 15.16 -16.35
N CYS A 483 12.56 15.85 -16.40
CA CYS A 483 12.26 16.84 -17.44
C CYS A 483 12.59 18.28 -17.02
N GLU A 484 12.45 18.56 -15.72
CA GLU A 484 12.73 19.89 -15.18
C GLU A 484 14.05 19.94 -14.40
N GLY A 485 14.62 18.77 -14.02
CA GLY A 485 15.78 18.66 -13.10
C GLY A 485 15.71 19.67 -11.95
N TYR A 486 14.48 19.97 -11.55
CA TYR A 486 14.08 20.97 -10.58
C TYR A 486 14.88 22.28 -10.64
N GLY A 487 14.99 22.86 -11.83
CA GLY A 487 15.64 24.16 -12.06
C GLY A 487 17.08 24.08 -12.56
N LEU A 488 17.68 22.88 -12.65
CA LEU A 488 18.96 22.67 -13.34
C LEU A 488 18.79 22.59 -14.86
N ILE A 489 17.65 22.08 -15.33
CA ILE A 489 17.35 21.91 -16.76
C ILE A 489 15.93 22.38 -17.06
N ASP A 490 15.60 22.49 -18.34
CA ASP A 490 14.23 22.67 -18.82
C ASP A 490 14.16 21.92 -20.16
N ASN A 491 14.12 20.59 -20.08
CA ASN A 491 14.20 19.69 -21.22
C ASN A 491 12.90 18.86 -21.31
N GLU A 492 12.02 19.25 -22.23
CA GLU A 492 10.72 18.58 -22.45
C GLU A 492 10.86 17.09 -22.85
N ASP A 493 12.03 16.67 -23.35
CA ASP A 493 12.29 15.27 -23.73
C ASP A 493 12.77 14.39 -22.56
N GLY A 494 13.12 14.99 -21.41
CA GLY A 494 13.67 14.31 -20.23
C GLY A 494 15.14 13.92 -20.41
N ILE A 495 15.93 14.06 -19.34
CA ILE A 495 17.33 13.63 -19.29
C ILE A 495 17.44 12.45 -18.32
N PRO A 496 18.22 11.40 -18.64
CA PRO A 496 18.39 10.26 -17.76
C PRO A 496 19.09 10.62 -16.44
N VAL A 497 18.62 10.03 -15.35
CA VAL A 497 19.10 10.21 -13.98
C VAL A 497 19.85 8.96 -13.54
N PHE A 498 21.01 9.15 -12.91
CA PHE A 498 21.83 8.08 -12.38
C PHE A 498 22.22 8.31 -10.93
N TYR A 499 21.94 7.35 -10.06
CA TYR A 499 22.47 7.33 -8.70
C TYR A 499 23.92 6.86 -8.69
N ILE A 500 24.77 7.57 -7.96
CA ILE A 500 26.18 7.24 -7.81
C ILE A 500 26.37 6.38 -6.57
N VAL A 501 26.66 5.08 -6.78
CA VAL A 501 26.82 4.12 -5.69
C VAL A 501 28.21 4.27 -5.08
N CYS A 502 28.26 4.62 -3.79
CA CYS A 502 29.49 4.75 -3.03
C CYS A 502 29.54 3.77 -1.84
N GLY A 503 30.58 2.94 -1.80
CA GLY A 503 30.84 1.95 -0.77
C GLY A 503 31.78 2.43 0.34
N SER A 504 31.75 1.70 1.47
CA SER A 504 32.51 1.94 2.70
C SER A 504 33.78 1.11 2.88
#